data_AF-A0A3C1KPT4-F1
#
_entry.id   AF-A0A3C1KPT4-F1
#
_cell.length_a   1.000
_cell.length_b   1.000
_cell.length_c   1.000
_cell.angle_alpha   90.00
_cell.angle_beta   90.00
_cell.angle_gamma   90.00
#
_symmetry.space_group_name_H-M   'P 1'
#
loop_
_entity.id
_entity.type
_entity.pdbx_description
1 polymer ?
#
loop_
_entity_poly.entity_id
_entity_poly.type
_entity_poly.pdbx_seq_one_letter_code
_entity_poly.pdbx_strand_id
1 'polypeptide(L)'
;MEQLADVTHTNTSLAAGAPKWVFHANDMRLQLTGVSQRDVAAALQAALQGISGGEVLEGTERLPVVARLQEERWSSPGDIGNLHLPLSGLPENTGMPGVALHSLGEFALEPARSPISRTRGERTNTVQAYLTRGV
;
A
#
# COMPACT_ATOMS: atom_id res chain seq x y z
N MET A 1 21.80 1.74 25.46
CA MET A 1 23.08 1.16 25.90
C MET A 1 24.26 2.10 25.66
N GLU A 2 24.09 3.22 24.95
CA GLU A 2 25.15 4.22 24.71
C GLU A 2 25.78 4.84 25.96
N GLN A 3 25.18 4.70 27.15
CA GLN A 3 25.76 5.20 28.40
C GLN A 3 26.78 4.23 29.04
N LEU A 4 26.95 3.01 28.49
CA LEU A 4 27.99 2.08 28.95
C LEU A 4 29.34 2.44 28.31
N ALA A 5 30.38 2.56 29.12
CA ALA A 5 31.71 3.02 28.69
C ALA A 5 32.33 2.17 27.57
N ASP A 6 32.04 0.86 27.55
CA ASP A 6 32.63 -0.07 26.59
C ASP A 6 31.77 -0.31 25.33
N VAL A 7 30.64 0.40 25.20
CA VAL A 7 29.74 0.30 24.04
C VAL A 7 30.00 1.44 23.08
N THR A 8 30.42 1.12 21.86
CA THR A 8 30.70 2.09 20.79
C THR A 8 29.48 2.48 19.97
N HIS A 9 28.59 1.52 19.71
CA HIS A 9 27.37 1.75 18.94
C HIS A 9 26.27 0.79 19.41
N THR A 10 25.03 1.27 19.44
CA THR A 10 23.85 0.43 19.70
C THR A 10 22.96 0.43 18.47
N ASN A 11 22.59 -0.75 17.99
CA ASN A 11 21.63 -0.90 16.89
C ASN A 11 20.37 -1.64 17.39
N THR A 12 19.22 -1.34 16.81
CA THR A 12 17.95 -2.00 17.10
C THR A 12 17.33 -2.53 15.82
N SER A 13 16.80 -3.75 15.86
CA SER A 13 16.12 -4.34 14.70
C SER A 13 14.79 -3.67 14.39
N LEU A 14 14.23 -2.89 15.34
CA LEU A 14 13.01 -2.14 15.15
C LEU A 14 13.33 -0.75 14.57
N ALA A 15 13.00 -0.52 13.32
CA ALA A 15 13.18 0.78 12.65
C ALA A 15 11.82 1.39 12.31
N ALA A 16 11.69 2.72 12.40
CA ALA A 16 10.49 3.39 11.90
C ALA A 16 10.34 3.08 10.39
N GLY A 17 9.16 2.60 9.99
CA GLY A 17 8.89 2.36 8.57
C GLY A 17 8.67 3.68 7.83
N ALA A 18 8.94 3.69 6.52
CA ALA A 18 8.56 4.82 5.67
C ALA A 18 7.05 5.08 5.79
N PRO A 19 6.60 6.34 5.88
CA PRO A 19 5.18 6.63 6.03
C PRO A 19 4.39 6.10 4.83
N LYS A 20 3.14 5.74 5.07
CA LYS A 20 2.23 5.20 4.07
C LYS A 20 0.98 6.06 3.95
N TRP A 21 0.41 6.11 2.76
CA TRP A 21 -0.92 6.65 2.54
C TRP A 21 -1.97 5.60 2.88
N VAL A 22 -2.94 5.98 3.71
CA VAL A 22 -4.07 5.14 4.13
C VAL A 22 -5.35 5.80 3.66
N PHE A 23 -6.17 5.04 2.92
CA PHE A 23 -7.52 5.47 2.56
C PHE A 23 -8.50 5.05 3.66
N HIS A 24 -9.14 6.03 4.26
CA HIS A 24 -10.22 5.86 5.24
C HIS A 24 -11.56 6.02 4.53
N ALA A 25 -12.20 4.89 4.25
CA ALA A 25 -13.50 4.87 3.63
C ALA A 25 -14.59 5.40 4.57
N ASN A 26 -15.56 6.14 4.03
CA ASN A 26 -16.74 6.58 4.75
C ASN A 26 -17.91 5.64 4.45
N ASP A 27 -18.31 4.83 5.43
CA ASP A 27 -19.33 3.79 5.27
C ASP A 27 -20.67 4.35 4.77
N MET A 28 -21.10 5.53 5.23
CA MET A 28 -22.34 6.15 4.78
C MET A 28 -22.28 6.53 3.30
N ARG A 29 -21.14 7.05 2.84
CA ARG A 29 -20.95 7.44 1.43
C ARG A 29 -20.85 6.22 0.53
N LEU A 30 -20.14 5.19 0.96
CA LEU A 30 -20.09 3.89 0.29
C LEU A 30 -21.49 3.28 0.13
N GLN A 31 -22.31 3.32 1.19
CA GLN A 31 -23.67 2.81 1.16
C GLN A 31 -24.58 3.60 0.19
N LEU A 32 -24.43 4.92 0.14
CA LEU A 32 -25.20 5.78 -0.77
C LEU A 32 -24.88 5.49 -2.25
N THR A 33 -23.63 5.17 -2.57
CA THR A 33 -23.20 4.86 -3.95
C THR A 33 -23.35 3.39 -4.31
N GLY A 34 -23.73 2.53 -3.37
CA GLY A 34 -23.76 1.08 -3.56
C GLY A 34 -22.38 0.45 -3.79
N VAL A 35 -21.31 1.15 -3.42
CA VAL A 35 -19.92 0.69 -3.60
C VAL A 35 -19.46 0.02 -2.32
N SER A 36 -18.88 -1.18 -2.41
CA SER A 36 -18.33 -1.85 -1.24
C SER A 36 -16.86 -1.45 -1.00
N GLN A 37 -16.39 -1.62 0.24
CA GLN A 37 -14.97 -1.44 0.55
C GLN A 37 -14.05 -2.39 -0.23
N ARG A 38 -14.58 -3.56 -0.65
CA ARG A 38 -13.84 -4.49 -1.52
C ARG A 38 -13.65 -3.91 -2.92
N ASP A 39 -14.67 -3.25 -3.46
CA ASP A 39 -14.58 -2.61 -4.78
C ASP A 39 -13.54 -1.48 -4.76
N VAL A 40 -13.50 -0.71 -3.67
CA VAL A 40 -12.46 0.29 -3.43
C VAL A 40 -11.07 -0.32 -3.40
N ALA A 41 -10.88 -1.38 -2.62
CA ALA A 41 -9.60 -2.06 -2.53
C ALA A 41 -9.17 -2.64 -3.89
N ALA A 42 -10.09 -3.24 -4.64
CA ALA A 42 -9.83 -3.79 -5.96
C ALA A 42 -9.45 -2.70 -6.97
N ALA A 43 -10.15 -1.55 -6.95
CA ALA A 43 -9.84 -0.42 -7.83
C ALA A 43 -8.47 0.19 -7.54
N LEU A 44 -8.13 0.40 -6.25
CA LEU A 44 -6.80 0.86 -5.83
C LEU A 44 -5.70 -0.13 -6.24
N GLN A 45 -5.93 -1.42 -6.04
CA GLN A 45 -5.00 -2.47 -6.46
C GLN A 45 -4.78 -2.45 -7.97
N ALA A 46 -5.86 -2.39 -8.77
CA ALA A 46 -5.80 -2.37 -10.22
C ALA A 46 -5.08 -1.12 -10.75
N ALA A 47 -5.32 0.05 -10.15
CA ALA A 47 -4.67 1.28 -10.55
C ALA A 47 -3.16 1.28 -10.23
N LEU A 48 -2.79 0.91 -9.00
CA LEU A 48 -1.44 1.08 -8.47
C LEU A 48 -0.51 -0.11 -8.74
N GLN A 49 -1.02 -1.33 -8.60
CA GLN A 49 -0.25 -2.56 -8.78
C GLN A 49 -0.55 -3.26 -10.10
N GLY A 50 -1.70 -2.97 -10.70
CA GLY A 50 -2.17 -3.61 -11.91
C GLY A 50 -2.95 -4.90 -11.64
N ILE A 51 -3.62 -5.38 -12.68
CA ILE A 51 -4.32 -6.66 -12.71
C ILE A 51 -3.66 -7.58 -13.73
N SER A 52 -3.51 -8.86 -13.39
CA SER A 52 -3.04 -9.86 -14.36
C SER A 52 -4.11 -10.09 -15.42
N GLY A 53 -3.76 -9.85 -16.68
CA GLY A 53 -4.60 -10.03 -17.85
C GLY A 53 -4.40 -11.38 -18.56
N GLY A 54 -3.51 -12.23 -18.03
CA GLY A 54 -3.14 -13.51 -18.63
C GLY A 54 -1.65 -13.61 -18.89
N GLU A 55 -1.26 -14.38 -19.90
CA GLU A 55 0.14 -14.65 -20.25
C GLU A 55 0.33 -14.59 -21.76
N VAL A 56 1.52 -14.17 -22.18
CA VAL A 56 1.99 -14.23 -23.58
C VAL A 56 3.11 -15.26 -23.66
N LEU A 57 3.07 -16.09 -24.69
CA LEU A 57 4.14 -17.05 -24.97
C LEU A 57 5.19 -16.38 -25.88
N GLU A 58 6.39 -16.19 -25.36
CA GLU A 58 7.55 -15.71 -26.12
C GLU A 58 8.53 -16.87 -26.32
N GLY A 59 8.52 -17.46 -27.52
CA GLY A 59 9.28 -18.68 -27.81
C GLY A 59 8.79 -19.86 -26.97
N THR A 60 9.57 -20.23 -25.95
CA THR A 60 9.23 -21.29 -24.97
C THR A 60 8.91 -20.75 -23.57
N GLU A 61 8.97 -19.43 -23.37
CA GLU A 61 8.74 -18.79 -22.08
C GLU A 61 7.34 -18.19 -22.00
N ARG A 62 6.70 -18.32 -20.83
CA ARG A 62 5.40 -17.69 -20.54
C ARG A 62 5.63 -16.46 -19.70
N LEU A 63 5.27 -15.30 -20.25
CA LEU A 63 5.40 -14.00 -19.58
C LEU A 63 4.03 -13.51 -19.13
N PRO A 64 3.84 -13.16 -17.84
CA PRO A 64 2.57 -12.62 -17.37
C PRO A 64 2.33 -11.22 -17.92
N VAL A 65 1.11 -10.97 -18.38
CA VAL A 65 0.66 -9.65 -18.83
C VAL A 65 -0.07 -8.98 -17.68
N VAL A 66 0.39 -7.79 -17.28
CA VAL A 66 -0.25 -6.98 -16.23
C VAL A 66 -0.76 -5.68 -16.85
N ALA A 67 -2.07 -5.45 -16.75
CA ALA A 67 -2.67 -4.17 -17.12
C ALA A 67 -2.66 -3.24 -15.90
N ARG A 68 -2.00 -2.09 -16.02
CA ARG A 68 -1.88 -1.10 -14.95
C ARG A 68 -2.10 0.30 -15.52
N LEU A 69 -2.61 1.20 -14.68
CA LEU A 69 -2.71 2.61 -15.02
C LEU A 69 -1.30 3.24 -15.15
N GLN A 70 -1.14 4.15 -16.11
CA GLN A 70 0.09 4.95 -16.25
C GLN A 70 0.41 5.68 -14.95
N GLU A 71 1.69 5.69 -14.55
CA GLU A 71 2.12 6.20 -13.25
C GLU A 71 1.81 7.69 -13.07
N GLU A 72 1.84 8.46 -14.15
CA GLU A 72 1.49 9.87 -14.18
C GLU A 72 0.06 10.13 -13.68
N ARG A 73 -0.83 9.12 -13.73
CA ARG A 73 -2.22 9.21 -13.26
C ARG A 73 -2.39 8.90 -11.78
N TRP A 74 -1.34 8.47 -11.07
CA TRP A 74 -1.38 8.17 -9.64
C TRP A 74 -0.11 8.62 -8.89
N SER A 75 0.74 9.43 -9.52
CA SER A 75 2.03 9.84 -8.97
C SER A 75 1.93 10.79 -7.77
N SER A 76 0.82 11.53 -7.63
CA SER A 76 0.58 12.39 -6.47
C SER A 76 -0.62 11.93 -5.62
N PRO A 77 -0.67 12.32 -4.33
CA PRO A 77 -1.83 12.04 -3.47
C PRO A 77 -3.15 12.59 -4.03
N GLY A 78 -3.11 13.73 -4.71
CA GLY A 78 -4.28 14.31 -5.37
C GLY A 78 -4.77 13.46 -6.54
N ASP A 79 -3.85 12.88 -7.32
CA ASP A 79 -4.19 12.02 -8.45
C ASP A 79 -4.84 10.72 -7.98
N ILE A 80 -4.31 10.11 -6.92
CA ILE A 80 -4.90 8.93 -6.28
C ILE A 80 -6.33 9.24 -5.80
N GLY A 81 -6.55 10.41 -5.19
CA GLY A 81 -7.89 10.87 -4.77
C GLY A 81 -8.89 11.07 -5.92
N ASN A 82 -8.39 11.30 -7.13
CA ASN A 82 -9.18 11.49 -8.34
C ASN A 82 -9.40 10.20 -9.13
N LEU A 83 -8.92 9.04 -8.66
CA LEU A 83 -9.23 7.77 -9.28
C LEU A 83 -10.74 7.51 -9.21
N HIS A 84 -11.32 7.18 -10.37
CA HIS A 84 -12.73 6.89 -10.51
C HIS A 84 -12.98 5.39 -10.43
N LEU A 85 -13.96 5.01 -9.59
CA LEU A 85 -14.44 3.65 -9.47
C LEU A 85 -15.66 3.50 -10.36
N PRO A 86 -15.71 2.50 -11.25
CA PRO A 86 -16.92 2.22 -12.01
C PRO A 86 -18.06 1.88 -11.04
N LEU A 87 -19.20 2.54 -11.21
CA LEU A 87 -20.42 2.16 -10.52
C LEU A 87 -21.07 0.98 -11.26
N SER A 88 -21.30 -0.12 -10.54
CA SER A 88 -22.01 -1.27 -11.09
C SER A 88 -23.48 -0.92 -11.31
N GLY A 89 -24.01 -1.18 -12.52
CA GLY A 89 -25.44 -1.07 -12.82
C GLY A 89 -25.90 0.14 -13.63
N LEU A 90 -24.99 0.96 -14.17
CA LEU A 90 -25.34 2.03 -15.09
C LEU A 90 -25.28 1.56 -16.56
N PRO A 91 -26.23 1.97 -17.42
CA PRO A 91 -26.26 1.54 -18.81
C PRO A 91 -25.00 2.02 -19.55
N GLU A 92 -24.42 1.13 -20.38
CA GLU A 92 -23.12 1.29 -21.06
C GLU A 92 -23.02 2.54 -21.98
N ASN A 93 -24.14 3.17 -22.31
CA ASN A 93 -24.22 4.38 -23.14
C ASN A 93 -24.11 5.71 -22.38
N THR A 94 -24.05 5.67 -21.05
CA THR A 94 -23.70 6.84 -20.23
C THR A 94 -22.22 6.70 -19.93
N GLY A 95 -21.37 7.55 -20.52
CA GLY A 95 -19.91 7.49 -20.34
C GLY A 95 -19.54 7.18 -18.90
N MET A 96 -18.71 6.14 -18.73
CA MET A 96 -18.36 5.46 -17.47
C MET A 96 -18.66 6.32 -16.23
N PRO A 97 -19.85 6.19 -15.62
CA PRO A 97 -20.20 7.02 -14.49
C PRO A 97 -19.45 6.43 -13.30
N GLY A 98 -18.32 7.06 -13.00
CA GLY A 98 -17.42 6.63 -11.96
C GLY A 98 -17.49 7.57 -10.78
N VAL A 99 -17.51 7.01 -9.57
CA VAL A 99 -17.40 7.80 -8.35
C VAL A 99 -15.92 7.99 -8.00
N ALA A 100 -15.50 9.22 -7.72
CA ALA A 100 -14.11 9.51 -7.38
C ALA A 100 -13.80 9.11 -5.92
N LEU A 101 -12.59 8.63 -5.64
CA LEU A 101 -12.21 8.17 -4.30
C LEU A 101 -12.33 9.23 -3.20
N HIS A 102 -12.00 10.49 -3.48
CA HIS A 102 -12.17 11.60 -2.51
C HIS A 102 -13.64 11.81 -2.08
N SER A 103 -14.59 11.38 -2.92
CA SER A 103 -16.00 11.46 -2.57
C SER A 103 -16.41 10.30 -1.67
N LEU A 104 -15.68 9.18 -1.66
CA LEU A 104 -15.99 8.00 -0.85
C LEU A 104 -15.27 7.97 0.51
N GLY A 105 -14.23 8.79 0.70
CA GLY A 105 -13.42 8.77 1.90
C GLY A 105 -12.27 9.76 1.84
N GLU A 106 -11.32 9.63 2.77
CA GLU A 106 -10.19 10.54 2.95
C GLU A 106 -8.86 9.79 2.95
N PHE A 107 -7.82 10.42 2.42
CA PHE A 107 -6.46 9.88 2.48
C PHE A 107 -5.69 10.55 3.62
N ALA A 108 -5.03 9.74 4.45
CA ALA A 108 -4.16 10.21 5.53
C ALA A 108 -2.75 9.64 5.37
N LEU A 109 -1.74 10.47 5.61
CA LEU A 109 -0.36 10.03 5.71
C LEU A 109 -0.12 9.52 7.13
N GLU A 110 0.15 8.23 7.27
CA GLU A 110 0.34 7.58 8.56
C GLU A 110 1.75 6.98 8.67
N PRO A 111 2.38 7.02 9.87
CA PRO A 111 3.61 6.28 10.12
C PRO A 111 3.41 4.79 9.85
N ALA A 112 4.29 4.16 9.08
CA ALA A 112 4.26 2.71 8.95
C ALA A 112 4.92 2.05 10.16
N ARG A 113 4.38 0.88 10.54
CA ARG A 113 5.00 0.06 11.57
C ARG A 113 6.30 -0.55 11.01
N SER A 114 7.31 -0.62 11.87
CA SER A 114 8.52 -1.41 11.61
C SER A 114 8.19 -2.82 11.15
N PRO A 115 9.03 -3.45 10.30
CA PRO A 115 8.97 -4.88 10.06
C PRO A 115 8.84 -5.66 11.37
N ILE A 116 7.95 -6.66 11.39
CA ILE A 116 7.74 -7.50 12.56
C ILE A 116 8.82 -8.60 12.55
N SER A 117 9.92 -8.36 13.26
CA SER A 117 10.91 -9.40 13.53
C SER A 117 10.30 -10.46 14.46
N ARG A 118 10.54 -11.73 14.13
CA ARG A 118 10.12 -12.86 14.95
C ARG A 118 11.27 -13.82 15.21
N THR A 119 11.29 -14.41 16.39
CA THR A 119 12.20 -15.48 16.75
C THR A 119 11.39 -16.60 17.38
N ARG A 120 11.46 -17.81 16.82
CA ARG A 120 10.68 -18.98 17.28
C ARG A 120 9.17 -18.71 17.42
N GLY A 121 8.62 -17.90 16.51
CA GLY A 121 7.19 -17.57 16.50
C GLY A 121 6.77 -16.42 17.42
N GLU A 122 7.66 -15.89 18.26
CA GLU A 122 7.38 -14.73 19.11
C GLU A 122 7.88 -13.43 18.49
N ARG A 123 7.20 -12.31 18.74
CA ARG A 123 7.63 -10.98 18.29
C ARG A 123 8.81 -10.53 19.14
N THR A 124 9.91 -10.15 18.50
CA THR A 124 11.13 -9.75 19.19
C THR A 124 11.64 -8.41 18.65
N ASN A 125 12.25 -7.60 19.51
CA ASN A 125 13.10 -6.48 19.10
C ASN A 125 14.52 -6.82 19.54
N THR A 126 15.41 -7.07 18.58
CA THR A 126 16.82 -7.36 18.87
C THR A 126 17.55 -6.05 19.05
N VAL A 127 18.13 -5.84 20.23
CA VAL A 127 19.03 -4.71 20.49
C VAL A 127 20.46 -5.26 20.55
N GLN A 128 21.33 -4.75 19.70
CA GLN A 128 22.74 -5.15 19.59
C GLN A 128 23.63 -4.01 20.05
N ALA A 129 24.72 -4.35 20.72
CA ALA A 129 25.75 -3.40 21.13
C ALA A 129 27.09 -3.84 20.52
N TYR A 130 27.83 -2.89 19.96
CA TYR A 130 29.19 -3.10 19.48
C TYR A 130 30.16 -2.66 20.56
N LEU A 131 31.05 -3.57 20.96
CA LEU A 131 32.00 -3.32 22.03
C LEU A 131 33.27 -2.65 21.49
N THR A 132 33.93 -1.86 22.35
CA THR A 132 35.28 -1.37 22.11
C THR A 132 36.24 -2.55 21.95
N ARG A 133 37.25 -2.42 21.06
CA ARG A 133 38.25 -3.48 20.89
C ARG A 133 39.05 -3.68 22.17
N GLY A 134 39.09 -4.91 22.68
CA GLY A 134 39.98 -5.31 23.79
C GLY A 134 39.36 -5.27 25.18
N VAL A 135 38.03 -5.14 25.28
CA VAL A 135 37.25 -5.48 26.48
C VAL A 135 36.69 -6.88 26.42
#